data_AF-A0A8X6YWQ4-F1
#
_entry.id   AF-A0A8X6YWQ4-F1
#
_cell.length_a   1.000
_cell.length_b   1.000
_cell.length_c   1.000
_cell.angle_alpha   90.00
_cell.angle_beta   90.00
_cell.angle_gamma   90.00
#
_symmetry.space_group_name_H-M   'P 1'
#
loop_
_entity.id
_entity.type
_entity.pdbx_description
1 polymer ?
#
loop_
_entity_poly.entity_id
_entity_poly.type
_entity_poly.pdbx_seq_one_letter_code
_entity_poly.pdbx_strand_id
1 'polypeptide(L)'
;MDIDILKAKRKSLRAAFSMGCNGISNRIETETLGNNEVNALYKQLQNKFSLLETTQEEISDLLLMSDELKNTYLEDFSKAEEYLDKFCQICSLLEAS
;
A
#
# COMPACT_ATOMS: atom_id res chain seq x y z
N MET A 1 14.45 7.10 -14.22
CA MET A 1 13.11 7.70 -14.33
C MET A 1 13.11 8.96 -13.46
N ASP A 2 12.40 10.03 -13.83
CA ASP A 2 12.34 11.25 -13.01
C ASP A 2 11.61 10.96 -11.68
N ILE A 3 12.14 11.49 -10.58
CA ILE A 3 11.59 11.29 -9.23
C ILE A 3 10.17 11.84 -9.10
N ASP A 4 9.83 12.94 -9.79
CA ASP A 4 8.49 13.52 -9.75
C ASP A 4 7.49 12.65 -10.51
N ILE A 5 7.91 12.01 -11.60
CA ILE A 5 7.12 11.00 -12.31
C ILE A 5 6.84 9.80 -11.40
N LEU A 6 7.86 9.32 -10.69
CA LEU A 6 7.70 8.19 -9.76
C LEU A 6 6.80 8.55 -8.57
N LYS A 7 6.94 9.75 -7.99
CA LYS A 7 6.06 10.24 -6.93
C LYS A 7 4.60 10.33 -7.40
N ALA A 8 4.36 10.80 -8.63
CA ALA A 8 3.03 10.84 -9.23
C ALA A 8 2.47 9.42 -9.45
N LYS A 9 3.29 8.49 -9.97
CA LYS A 9 2.94 7.07 -10.14
C LYS A 9 2.59 6.44 -8.79
N ARG A 10 3.41 6.61 -7.75
CA ARG A 10 3.16 6.15 -6.37
C ARG A 10 1.83 6.68 -5.84
N LYS A 11 1.54 7.99 -6.03
CA LYS A 11 0.27 8.60 -5.59
C LYS A 11 -0.94 7.95 -6.28
N SER A 12 -0.86 7.73 -7.59
CA SER A 12 -1.90 7.06 -8.36
C SER A 12 -2.11 5.61 -7.94
N LEU A 13 -1.01 4.84 -7.81
CA LEU A 13 -1.04 3.46 -7.35
C LEU A 13 -1.63 3.33 -5.94
N ARG A 14 -1.25 4.21 -5.01
CA ARG A 14 -1.80 4.23 -3.65
C ARG A 14 -3.30 4.49 -3.63
N ALA A 15 -3.78 5.43 -4.45
CA ALA A 15 -5.21 5.70 -4.58
C ALA A 15 -5.96 4.49 -5.15
N ALA A 16 -5.43 3.88 -6.21
CA ALA A 16 -6.01 2.69 -6.84
C ALA A 16 -6.00 1.46 -5.90
N PHE A 17 -4.95 1.30 -5.10
CA PHE A 17 -4.85 0.25 -4.08
C PHE A 17 -5.89 0.46 -2.98
N SER A 18 -5.97 1.68 -2.43
CA SER A 18 -6.94 2.03 -1.37
C SER A 18 -8.39 1.85 -1.81
N MET A 19 -8.73 2.28 -3.03
CA MET A 19 -10.06 2.02 -3.62
C MET A 19 -10.32 0.53 -3.79
N GLY A 20 -9.31 -0.24 -4.19
CA GLY A 20 -9.41 -1.70 -4.29
C GLY A 20 -9.71 -2.35 -2.93
N CYS A 21 -8.95 -1.99 -1.89
CA CYS A 21 -9.18 -2.48 -0.53
C CYS A 21 -10.60 -2.15 -0.03
N ASN A 22 -11.02 -0.89 -0.18
CA ASN A 22 -12.36 -0.46 0.26
C ASN A 22 -13.47 -1.20 -0.49
N GLY A 23 -13.30 -1.38 -1.80
CA GLY A 23 -14.25 -2.14 -2.63
C GLY A 23 -14.35 -3.59 -2.19
N ILE A 24 -13.22 -4.25 -1.91
CA ILE A 24 -13.19 -5.63 -1.44
C ILE A 24 -13.83 -5.74 -0.03
N SER A 25 -13.49 -4.84 0.90
CA SER A 25 -14.06 -4.84 2.25
C SER A 25 -15.58 -4.69 2.21
N ASN A 26 -16.09 -3.71 1.47
CA ASN A 26 -17.52 -3.49 1.32
C ASN A 26 -18.22 -4.73 0.73
N ARG A 27 -17.61 -5.38 -0.29
CA ARG A 27 -18.20 -6.59 -0.88
C ARG A 27 -18.23 -7.77 0.09
N ILE A 28 -17.21 -7.94 0.93
CA ILE A 28 -17.21 -8.99 1.97
C ILE A 28 -18.30 -8.72 3.02
N GLU A 29 -18.55 -7.45 3.34
CA GLU A 29 -19.57 -7.03 4.31
C GLU A 29 -21.00 -7.15 3.74
N THR A 30 -21.19 -6.93 2.43
CA THR A 30 -22.53 -6.88 1.80
C THR A 30 -22.92 -8.13 1.02
N GLU A 31 -21.97 -8.98 0.62
CA GLU A 31 -22.18 -10.12 -0.28
C GLU A 31 -21.50 -11.39 0.24
N THR A 32 -22.07 -12.56 -0.08
CA THR A 32 -21.36 -13.84 0.07
C THR A 32 -20.54 -14.10 -1.20
N LEU A 33 -19.24 -13.87 -1.12
CA LEU A 33 -18.31 -14.09 -2.23
C LEU A 33 -17.93 -15.58 -2.35
N GLY A 34 -17.90 -16.11 -3.58
CA GLY A 34 -17.39 -17.45 -3.83
C GLY A 34 -15.86 -17.51 -3.76
N ASN A 35 -15.28 -18.66 -3.38
CA ASN A 35 -13.82 -18.83 -3.25
C ASN A 35 -13.01 -18.40 -4.50
N ASN A 36 -13.54 -18.63 -5.70
CA ASN A 36 -12.87 -18.22 -6.94
C ASN A 36 -12.80 -16.71 -7.09
N GLU A 37 -13.85 -16.01 -6.65
CA GLU A 37 -13.92 -14.56 -6.69
C GLU A 37 -13.02 -13.93 -5.64
N VAL A 38 -13.02 -14.47 -4.41
CA VAL A 38 -12.08 -14.09 -3.34
C VAL A 38 -10.63 -14.22 -3.83
N ASN A 39 -10.28 -15.35 -4.44
CA ASN A 39 -8.94 -15.57 -4.98
C ASN A 39 -8.57 -14.59 -6.11
N ALA A 40 -9.53 -14.24 -6.97
CA ALA A 40 -9.29 -13.28 -8.04
C ALA A 40 -9.03 -11.87 -7.49
N LEU A 41 -9.84 -11.43 -6.52
CA LEU A 41 -9.68 -10.14 -5.85
C LEU A 41 -8.34 -10.08 -5.09
N TYR A 42 -7.99 -11.15 -4.40
CA TYR A 42 -6.71 -11.25 -3.68
C TYR A 42 -5.51 -11.12 -4.62
N LYS A 43 -5.51 -11.83 -5.77
CA LYS A 43 -4.46 -11.71 -6.79
C LYS A 43 -4.34 -10.30 -7.36
N GLN A 44 -5.47 -9.63 -7.61
CA GLN A 44 -5.45 -8.24 -8.07
C GLN A 44 -4.84 -7.30 -7.02
N LEU A 45 -5.15 -7.53 -5.74
CA LEU A 45 -4.60 -6.74 -4.65
C LEU A 45 -3.08 -6.96 -4.52
N GLN A 46 -2.62 -8.20 -4.57
CA GLN A 46 -1.19 -8.55 -4.56
C GLN A 46 -0.42 -7.88 -5.70
N ASN A 47 -0.96 -7.93 -6.93
CA ASN A 47 -0.32 -7.28 -8.08
C ASN A 47 -0.19 -5.76 -7.89
N LYS A 48 -1.24 -5.12 -7.38
CA LYS A 48 -1.21 -3.67 -7.09
C LYS A 48 -0.23 -3.33 -5.97
N PHE A 49 -0.14 -4.17 -4.95
CA PHE A 49 0.82 -4.02 -3.85
C PHE A 49 2.26 -4.13 -4.35
N SER A 50 2.58 -5.18 -5.12
CA SER A 50 3.92 -5.36 -5.68
C SER A 50 4.35 -4.19 -6.57
N LEU A 51 3.45 -3.64 -7.41
CA LEU A 51 3.74 -2.44 -8.19
C LEU A 51 4.00 -1.20 -7.33
N LEU A 52 3.32 -1.09 -6.18
CA LEU A 52 3.53 0.00 -5.22
C LEU A 52 4.89 -0.14 -4.55
N GLU A 53 5.24 -1.35 -4.10
CA GLU A 53 6.51 -1.68 -3.45
C GLU A 53 7.69 -1.39 -4.39
N THR A 54 7.68 -1.92 -5.61
CA THR A 54 8.74 -1.62 -6.60
C THR A 54 8.85 -0.12 -6.90
N THR A 55 7.72 0.59 -7.01
CA THR A 55 7.77 2.05 -7.24
C THR A 55 8.34 2.80 -6.04
N GLN A 56 8.11 2.32 -4.81
CA GLN A 56 8.69 2.91 -3.60
C GLN A 56 10.19 2.61 -3.47
N GLU A 57 10.64 1.42 -3.85
CA GLU A 57 12.06 1.07 -3.95
C GLU A 57 12.76 1.97 -4.98
N GLU A 58 12.22 2.12 -6.19
CA GLU A 58 12.75 3.02 -7.22
C GLU A 58 12.88 4.47 -6.73
N ILE A 59 11.90 4.95 -5.96
CA ILE A 59 11.95 6.28 -5.34
C ILE A 59 13.05 6.34 -4.28
N SER A 60 13.12 5.34 -3.41
CA SER A 60 14.11 5.27 -2.33
C SER A 60 15.53 5.23 -2.88
N ASP A 61 15.79 4.42 -3.90
CA ASP A 61 17.10 4.34 -4.57
C ASP A 61 17.53 5.67 -5.18
N LEU A 62 16.60 6.40 -5.82
CA LEU A 62 16.88 7.73 -6.37
C LEU A 62 17.08 8.79 -5.29
N LEU A 63 16.38 8.69 -4.16
CA LEU A 63 16.53 9.58 -3.01
C LEU A 63 17.83 9.32 -2.24
N LEU A 64 18.28 8.07 -2.18
CA LEU A 64 19.54 7.67 -1.57
C LEU A 64 20.77 8.25 -2.33
N MET A 65 20.58 8.79 -3.54
CA MET A 65 21.59 9.59 -4.23
C MET A 65 21.68 11.06 -3.74
N SER A 66 20.81 11.50 -2.83
CA SER A 66 20.74 12.87 -2.30
C SER A 66 20.40 12.87 -0.80
N ASP A 67 21.43 13.04 0.05
CA ASP A 67 21.32 12.97 1.52
C ASP A 67 20.23 13.89 2.12
N GLU A 68 19.96 15.02 1.47
CA GLU A 68 18.98 16.01 1.94
C GLU A 68 17.53 15.61 1.61
N LEU A 69 17.30 14.93 0.48
CA LEU A 69 15.99 14.42 0.08
C LEU A 69 15.60 13.14 0.84
N LYS A 70 16.59 12.35 1.26
CA LYS A 70 16.41 11.13 2.07
C LYS A 70 15.71 11.41 3.40
N ASN A 71 16.15 12.44 4.13
CA ASN A 71 15.57 12.77 5.43
C ASN A 71 14.12 13.25 5.31
N THR A 72 13.83 14.10 4.32
CA THR A 72 12.47 14.57 4.06
C THR A 72 11.53 13.42 3.68
N TYR A 73 12.01 12.47 2.87
CA TYR A 73 11.24 11.28 2.51
C TYR A 73 11.02 10.34 3.69
N LEU A 74 12.04 10.07 4.51
CA LEU A 74 11.90 9.22 5.70
C LEU A 74 10.87 9.79 6.67
N GLU A 75 10.85 11.10 6.87
CA GLU A 75 9.85 11.76 7.72
C GLU A 75 8.42 11.62 7.15
N ASP A 76 8.25 11.86 5.85
CA ASP A 76 6.97 11.69 5.16
C ASP A 76 6.51 10.22 5.15
N PHE A 77 7.45 9.29 5.01
CA PHE A 77 7.22 7.85 5.02
C PHE A 77 6.79 7.37 6.41
N SER A 78 7.51 7.72 7.48
CA SER A 78 7.11 7.38 8.85
C SER A 78 5.74 7.93 9.22
N LYS A 79 5.41 9.16 8.84
CA LYS A 79 4.05 9.71 9.04
C LYS A 79 2.99 8.94 8.24
N ALA A 80 3.33 8.54 7.02
CA ALA A 80 2.43 7.76 6.18
C ALA A 80 2.23 6.33 6.70
N GLU A 81 3.13 5.80 7.54
CA GLU A 81 3.08 4.45 8.11
C GLU A 81 2.49 4.35 9.51
N GLU A 82 1.99 5.44 10.11
CA GLU A 82 1.24 5.41 11.38
C GLU A 82 0.06 4.43 11.38
N TYR A 83 -0.44 4.03 10.21
CA TYR A 83 -1.49 3.01 10.11
C TYR A 83 -1.00 1.59 10.43
N LEU A 84 0.30 1.30 10.36
CA LEU A 84 0.88 -0.01 10.66
C LEU A 84 0.72 -0.39 12.13
N ASP A 85 0.83 0.58 13.04
CA ASP A 85 0.55 0.37 14.47
C ASP A 85 -0.91 -0.02 14.68
N LYS A 86 -1.83 0.63 13.95
CA LYS A 86 -3.25 0.30 13.95
C LYS A 86 -3.52 -1.09 13.39
N PHE A 87 -2.83 -1.45 12.30
CA PHE A 87 -2.92 -2.78 11.70
C PHE A 87 -2.40 -3.86 12.67
N CYS A 88 -1.26 -3.63 13.33
CA CYS A 88 -0.71 -4.55 14.34
C CYS A 88 -1.65 -4.73 15.53
N GLN A 89 -2.24 -3.65 16.04
CA GLN A 89 -3.25 -3.74 17.11
C GLN A 89 -4.45 -4.61 16.69
N ILE A 90 -4.93 -4.46 15.45
CA ILE A 90 -6.03 -5.27 14.93
C ILE A 90 -5.62 -6.73 14.78
N CYS A 91 -4.42 -7.03 14.28
CA CYS A 91 -3.89 -8.39 14.21
C CYS A 91 -3.79 -9.05 15.59
N SER A 92 -3.25 -8.35 16.60
CA SER A 92 -3.15 -8.89 17.96
C SER A 92 -4.52 -9.16 18.61
N LEU A 93 -5.54 -8.35 18.28
CA LEU A 93 -6.92 -8.60 18.74
C LEU A 93 -7.54 -9.83 18.08
N LEU A 94 -7.24 -10.06 16.80
CA LEU A 94 -7.71 -11.23 16.05
C LEU A 94 -7.04 -12.54 16.51
N GLU A 95 -5.78 -12.48 16.96
CA GLU A 95 -5.06 -13.64 17.49
C GLU A 95 -5.47 -14.02 18.92
N ALA A 96 -6.04 -13.07 19.68
CA ALA A 96 -6.52 -13.29 21.04
C ALA A 96 -7.99 -13.78 21.11
N SER A 97 -8.65 -13.97 19.97
CA SER A 97 -10.07 -14.35 19.86
C SER A 97 -10.27 -15.80 19.43
#